data_AF-A0A101H1H0-F1
#
_entry.id   AF-A0A101H1H0-F1
#
_cell.length_a   1.000
_cell.length_b   1.000
_cell.length_c   1.000
_cell.angle_alpha   90.00
_cell.angle_beta   90.00
_cell.angle_gamma   90.00
#
_symmetry.space_group_name_H-M   'P 1'
#
loop_
_entity.id
_entity.type
_entity.pdbx_description
1 polymer ?
#
loop_
_entity_poly.entity_id
_entity_poly.type
_entity_poly.pdbx_seq_one_letter_code
_entity_poly.pdbx_strand_id
1 'polypeptide(L)'
;MMEAEELAVLKYALAREREGVKFYRERSKEIHVPEVKELFSQLAEMEMDHVYFISKMIKDASREDEIAISHIEQKNFFYSRESLELRGISADSLAGDLSALRIAYLIEKDFEDFYKQRAQETSKKEIKDLFDMLSSWEEDHKTTLLGLYESLMKEYWSAQRFEPLY
;
A
#
# COMPACT_ATOMS: atom_id res chain seq x y z
N MET A 1 -8.66 -22.21 16.14
CA MET A 1 -9.11 -20.87 16.60
C MET A 1 -7.92 -19.95 16.43
N MET A 2 -8.13 -18.76 15.86
CA MET A 2 -7.05 -17.78 15.67
C MET A 2 -6.53 -17.30 17.03
N GLU A 3 -5.22 -17.20 17.18
CA GLU A 3 -4.59 -16.69 18.39
C GLU A 3 -4.69 -15.17 18.48
N ALA A 4 -4.52 -14.62 19.68
CA ALA A 4 -4.63 -13.18 19.92
C ALA A 4 -3.59 -12.37 19.12
N GLU A 5 -2.39 -12.94 18.92
CA GLU A 5 -1.33 -12.33 18.13
C GLU A 5 -1.69 -12.29 16.63
N GLU A 6 -2.22 -13.39 16.09
CA GLU A 6 -2.66 -13.48 14.70
C GLU A 6 -3.80 -12.48 14.41
N LEU A 7 -4.75 -12.35 15.34
CA LEU A 7 -5.83 -11.37 15.26
C LEU A 7 -5.30 -9.93 15.32
N ALA A 8 -4.24 -9.66 16.10
CA ALA A 8 -3.60 -8.36 16.16
C ALA A 8 -2.92 -8.00 14.82
N VAL A 9 -2.28 -8.97 14.15
CA VAL A 9 -1.70 -8.77 12.82
C VAL A 9 -2.78 -8.46 11.79
N LEU A 10 -3.92 -9.16 11.80
CA LEU A 10 -5.02 -8.85 10.88
C LEU A 10 -5.66 -7.49 11.15
N LYS A 11 -5.78 -7.08 12.42
CA LYS A 11 -6.26 -5.73 12.75
C LYS A 11 -5.28 -4.65 12.28
N TYR A 12 -3.97 -4.92 12.35
CA TYR A 12 -2.96 -4.05 11.80
C TYR A 12 -3.08 -3.96 10.27
N ALA A 13 -3.15 -5.10 9.58
CA ALA A 13 -3.37 -5.19 8.13
C ALA A 13 -4.59 -4.37 7.69
N LEU A 14 -5.74 -4.60 8.33
CA LEU A 14 -6.97 -3.85 8.08
C LEU A 14 -6.80 -2.33 8.24
N ALA A 15 -6.01 -1.88 9.21
CA ALA A 15 -5.74 -0.46 9.40
C ALA A 15 -4.83 0.11 8.30
N ARG A 16 -3.90 -0.70 7.78
CA ARG A 16 -3.04 -0.33 6.64
C ARG A 16 -3.82 -0.25 5.33
N GLU A 17 -4.67 -1.24 5.04
CA GLU A 17 -5.46 -1.20 3.80
C GLU A 17 -6.43 -0.02 3.78
N ARG A 18 -7.05 0.30 4.93
CA ARG A 18 -7.90 1.51 5.05
C ARG A 18 -7.12 2.80 4.82
N GLU A 19 -5.88 2.84 5.28
CA GLU A 19 -5.00 3.99 5.04
C GLU A 19 -4.57 4.06 3.57
N GLY A 20 -4.28 2.93 2.94
CA GLY A 20 -3.99 2.81 1.51
C GLY A 20 -5.15 3.29 0.64
N VAL A 21 -6.38 2.83 0.90
CA VAL A 21 -7.60 3.33 0.24
C VAL A 21 -7.67 4.85 0.31
N LYS A 22 -7.46 5.42 1.50
CA LYS A 22 -7.54 6.87 1.69
C LYS A 22 -6.42 7.59 0.94
N PHE A 23 -5.18 7.13 1.08
CA PHE A 23 -4.01 7.68 0.43
C PHE A 23 -4.18 7.73 -1.09
N TYR A 24 -4.51 6.59 -1.70
CA TYR A 24 -4.70 6.47 -3.14
C TYR A 24 -5.84 7.34 -3.67
N ARG A 25 -7.00 7.36 -2.98
CA ARG A 25 -8.15 8.20 -3.37
C ARG A 25 -7.89 9.69 -3.22
N GLU A 26 -7.12 10.11 -2.23
CA GLU A 26 -6.78 11.52 -2.05
C GLU A 26 -5.74 11.96 -3.06
N ARG A 27 -4.67 11.17 -3.24
CA ARG A 27 -3.61 11.48 -4.19
C ARG A 27 -4.08 11.48 -5.64
N SER A 28 -4.96 10.56 -6.05
CA SER A 28 -5.48 10.55 -7.42
C SER A 28 -6.23 11.84 -7.82
N LYS A 29 -6.64 12.67 -6.86
CA LYS A 29 -7.25 13.99 -7.12
C LYS A 29 -6.23 15.07 -7.45
N GLU A 30 -4.99 14.90 -6.98
CA GLU A 30 -3.88 15.85 -7.10
C GLU A 30 -2.89 15.45 -8.20
N ILE A 31 -2.89 14.18 -8.62
CA ILE A 31 -2.06 13.68 -9.74
C ILE A 31 -2.48 14.30 -11.08
N HIS A 32 -1.48 14.69 -11.87
CA HIS A 32 -1.64 15.33 -13.17
C HIS A 32 -1.52 14.35 -14.33
N VAL A 33 -0.61 13.37 -14.24
CA VAL A 33 -0.38 12.34 -15.26
C VAL A 33 -1.57 11.38 -15.28
N PRO A 34 -2.33 11.29 -16.39
CA PRO A 34 -3.54 10.47 -16.46
C PRO A 34 -3.33 9.00 -16.08
N GLU A 35 -2.22 8.41 -16.52
CA GLU A 35 -1.85 7.02 -16.26
C GLU A 35 -1.61 6.77 -14.77
N VAL A 36 -0.97 7.72 -14.06
CA VAL A 36 -0.74 7.63 -12.62
C VAL A 36 -2.05 7.78 -11.85
N LYS A 37 -2.91 8.70 -12.29
CA LYS A 37 -4.23 8.91 -11.69
C LYS A 37 -5.12 7.67 -11.81
N GLU A 38 -5.11 7.05 -12.97
CA GLU A 38 -5.84 5.81 -13.23
C GLU A 38 -5.31 4.68 -12.34
N LEU A 39 -3.99 4.49 -12.30
CA LEU A 39 -3.38 3.46 -11.44
C LEU A 39 -3.74 3.65 -9.96
N PHE A 40 -3.65 4.88 -9.44
CA PHE A 40 -4.00 5.16 -8.05
C PHE A 40 -5.50 4.92 -7.79
N SER A 41 -6.36 5.23 -8.76
CA SER A 41 -7.80 4.96 -8.63
C SER A 41 -8.09 3.46 -8.62
N GLN A 42 -7.38 2.66 -9.42
CA GLN A 42 -7.50 1.20 -9.43
C GLN A 42 -6.97 0.57 -8.14
N LEU A 43 -5.80 1.01 -7.65
CA LEU A 43 -5.24 0.57 -6.37
C LEU A 43 -6.20 0.86 -5.22
N ALA A 44 -6.81 2.06 -5.18
CA ALA A 44 -7.81 2.39 -4.16
C ALA A 44 -9.00 1.41 -4.11
N GLU A 45 -9.44 0.89 -5.25
CA GLU A 45 -10.53 -0.09 -5.30
C GLU A 45 -10.04 -1.50 -4.92
N MET A 46 -8.85 -1.90 -5.36
CA MET A 46 -8.21 -3.16 -4.92
C MET A 46 -8.02 -3.20 -3.41
N GLU A 47 -7.49 -2.12 -2.81
CA GLU A 47 -7.36 -2.03 -1.35
C GLU A 47 -8.71 -2.08 -0.63
N MET A 48 -9.78 -1.56 -1.24
CA MET A 48 -11.10 -1.64 -0.65
C MET A 48 -11.62 -3.09 -0.61
N ASP A 49 -11.31 -3.87 -1.64
CA ASP A 49 -11.60 -5.31 -1.66
C ASP A 49 -10.79 -6.06 -0.58
N HIS A 50 -9.52 -5.69 -0.37
CA HIS A 50 -8.69 -6.22 0.71
C HIS A 50 -9.28 -5.88 2.10
N VAL A 51 -9.71 -4.63 2.31
CA VAL A 51 -10.41 -4.19 3.52
C VAL A 51 -11.62 -5.06 3.81
N TYR A 52 -12.45 -5.35 2.80
CA TYR A 52 -13.62 -6.19 2.94
C TYR A 52 -13.24 -7.62 3.32
N PHE A 53 -12.27 -8.19 2.62
CA PHE A 53 -11.77 -9.55 2.86
C PHE A 53 -11.25 -9.72 4.29
N ILE A 54 -10.32 -8.86 4.73
CA ILE A 54 -9.70 -8.94 6.06
C ILE A 54 -10.74 -8.68 7.16
N SER A 55 -11.66 -7.72 6.94
CA SER A 55 -12.75 -7.45 7.90
C SER A 55 -13.62 -8.69 8.13
N LYS A 56 -13.93 -9.43 7.06
CA LYS A 56 -14.70 -10.67 7.16
C LYS A 56 -13.93 -11.76 7.92
N MET A 57 -12.64 -11.92 7.64
CA MET A 57 -11.80 -12.89 8.36
C MET A 57 -11.73 -12.61 9.87
N ILE A 58 -11.55 -11.34 10.25
CA ILE A 58 -11.54 -10.93 11.66
C ILE A 58 -12.88 -11.27 12.31
N LYS A 59 -14.00 -10.94 11.64
CA LYS A 59 -15.35 -11.23 12.13
C LYS A 59 -15.58 -12.73 12.34
N ASP A 60 -15.17 -13.56 11.38
CA ASP A 60 -15.34 -15.02 11.45
C ASP A 60 -14.43 -15.65 12.53
N ALA A 61 -13.28 -15.03 12.84
CA ALA A 61 -12.35 -15.48 13.87
C ALA A 61 -12.80 -15.13 15.30
N SER A 62 -13.51 -14.02 15.50
CA SER A 62 -14.11 -13.63 16.78
C SER A 62 -15.50 -14.26 16.94
N ARG A 63 -15.69 -15.21 17.87
CA ARG A 63 -17.04 -15.64 18.28
C ARG A 63 -17.83 -14.41 18.73
N GLU A 64 -19.05 -14.27 18.21
CA GLU A 64 -20.06 -13.24 18.54
C GLU A 64 -19.85 -12.57 19.90
N ASP A 65 -19.28 -11.37 19.88
CA ASP A 65 -19.81 -10.12 20.45
C ASP A 65 -18.67 -9.12 20.63
N GLU A 66 -18.94 -7.89 20.18
CA GLU A 66 -18.13 -6.70 20.44
C GLU A 66 -16.67 -6.72 19.93
N ILE A 67 -16.47 -6.76 18.61
CA ILE A 67 -15.37 -5.95 18.07
C ILE A 67 -15.87 -4.50 18.06
N ALA A 68 -15.84 -3.88 19.23
CA ALA A 68 -15.57 -2.46 19.27
C ALA A 68 -14.23 -2.32 18.56
N ILE A 69 -14.25 -1.86 17.30
CA ILE A 69 -13.08 -1.34 16.61
C ILE A 69 -12.72 -0.09 17.40
N SER A 70 -12.10 -0.28 18.56
CA SER A 70 -11.48 0.78 19.33
C SER A 70 -10.59 1.51 18.34
N HIS A 71 -10.69 2.84 18.35
CA HIS A 71 -9.86 3.71 17.55
C HIS A 71 -8.41 3.21 17.61
N ILE A 72 -7.98 2.47 16.58
CA ILE A 72 -6.58 2.32 16.29
C ILE A 72 -6.18 3.76 15.99
N GLU A 73 -5.38 4.37 16.87
CA GLU A 73 -4.78 5.67 16.58
C GLU A 73 -4.06 5.53 15.24
N GLN A 74 -4.72 5.96 14.18
CA GLN A 74 -4.17 6.01 12.85
C GLN A 74 -3.17 7.16 12.86
N LYS A 75 -1.96 6.88 13.32
CA LYS A 75 -0.84 7.69 12.88
C LYS A 75 -0.82 7.54 11.37
N ASN A 76 -1.09 8.64 10.67
CA ASN A 76 -1.09 8.74 9.20
C ASN A 76 0.33 8.46 8.68
N PHE A 77 0.72 7.19 8.67
CA PHE A 77 2.02 6.67 8.27
C PHE A 77 2.34 7.09 6.83
N PHE A 78 1.36 6.96 5.93
CA PHE A 78 1.54 7.22 4.50
C PHE A 78 1.81 8.71 4.27
N TYR A 79 0.99 9.59 4.85
CA TYR A 79 1.17 11.05 4.76
C TYR A 79 2.43 11.53 5.49
N SER A 80 2.78 10.91 6.62
CA SER A 80 4.03 11.24 7.32
C SER A 80 5.23 10.94 6.45
N ARG A 81 5.23 9.79 5.77
CA ARG A 81 6.29 9.41 4.83
C ARG A 81 6.33 10.33 3.62
N GLU A 82 5.18 10.58 3.01
CA GLU A 82 5.07 11.47 1.87
C GLU A 82 5.60 12.87 2.18
N SER A 83 5.21 13.45 3.32
CA SER A 83 5.69 14.77 3.74
C SER A 83 7.22 14.83 3.88
N LEU A 84 7.87 13.71 4.22
CA LEU A 84 9.32 13.63 4.29
C LEU A 84 9.94 13.54 2.89
N GLU A 85 9.38 12.70 2.02
CA GLU A 85 9.90 12.43 0.68
C GLU A 85 9.65 13.59 -0.31
N LEU A 86 8.55 14.32 -0.17
CA LEU A 86 8.20 15.49 -1.01
C LEU A 86 8.85 16.79 -0.54
N ARG A 87 9.73 16.77 0.48
CA ARG A 87 10.32 18.00 1.02
C ARG A 87 11.14 18.73 -0.04
N GLY A 88 10.63 19.87 -0.50
CA GLY A 88 11.27 20.69 -1.54
C GLY A 88 10.88 20.31 -2.98
N ILE A 89 9.91 19.41 -3.15
CA ILE A 89 9.34 19.01 -4.44
C ILE A 89 7.96 19.64 -4.56
N SER A 90 7.66 20.25 -5.71
CA SER A 90 6.31 20.76 -5.99
C SER A 90 5.38 19.59 -6.30
N ALA A 91 4.30 19.45 -5.53
CA ALA A 91 3.25 18.46 -5.80
C ALA A 91 2.60 18.69 -7.18
N ASP A 92 2.46 19.96 -7.60
CA ASP A 92 1.89 20.33 -8.90
C ASP A 92 2.90 20.21 -10.06
N SER A 93 3.62 19.09 -10.14
CA SER A 93 4.61 18.87 -11.19
C SER A 93 4.75 17.39 -11.53
N LEU A 94 5.31 17.10 -12.72
CA LEU A 94 5.68 15.72 -13.09
C LEU A 94 6.64 15.09 -12.06
N ALA A 95 7.55 15.89 -11.47
CA ALA A 95 8.41 15.42 -10.39
C ALA A 95 7.61 15.07 -9.12
N GLY A 96 6.51 15.79 -8.85
CA GLY A 96 5.55 15.47 -7.80
C GLY A 96 4.87 14.12 -8.04
N ASP A 97 4.32 13.91 -9.24
CA ASP A 97 3.66 12.65 -9.60
C ASP A 97 4.62 11.45 -9.57
N LEU A 98 5.84 11.61 -10.08
CA LEU A 98 6.91 10.61 -10.00
C LEU A 98 7.29 10.30 -8.54
N SER A 99 7.33 11.33 -7.68
CA SER A 99 7.59 11.14 -6.26
C SER A 99 6.46 10.41 -5.57
N ALA A 100 5.20 10.71 -5.91
CA ALA A 100 4.03 10.01 -5.40
C ALA A 100 4.06 8.52 -5.77
N LEU A 101 4.40 8.17 -7.02
CA LEU A 101 4.62 6.78 -7.43
C LEU A 101 5.72 6.10 -6.61
N ARG A 102 6.86 6.78 -6.41
CA ARG A 102 7.97 6.23 -5.63
C ARG A 102 7.56 5.99 -4.17
N ILE A 103 6.80 6.92 -3.58
CA ILE A 103 6.29 6.78 -2.20
C ILE A 103 5.35 5.58 -2.11
N ALA A 104 4.38 5.47 -3.03
CA ALA A 104 3.46 4.34 -3.11
C ALA A 104 4.22 3.00 -3.24
N TYR A 105 5.16 2.91 -4.18
CA TYR A 105 6.01 1.73 -4.35
C TYR A 105 6.70 1.31 -3.06
N LEU A 106 7.31 2.27 -2.35
CA LEU A 106 8.02 1.97 -1.13
C LEU A 106 7.07 1.53 -0.01
N ILE A 107 5.83 2.03 0.02
CA ILE A 107 4.82 1.62 1.01
C ILE A 107 4.42 0.17 0.76
N GLU A 108 4.09 -0.18 -0.48
CA GLU A 108 3.72 -1.56 -0.83
C GLU A 108 4.87 -2.53 -0.58
N LYS A 109 6.09 -2.12 -0.90
CA LYS A 109 7.27 -2.91 -0.55
C LYS A 109 7.40 -3.16 0.95
N ASP A 110 7.16 -2.15 1.79
CA ASP A 110 7.26 -2.31 3.24
C ASP A 110 6.19 -3.29 3.78
N PHE A 111 5.00 -3.35 3.16
CA PHE A 111 3.95 -4.31 3.53
C PHE A 111 4.17 -5.71 3.01
N GLU A 112 4.65 -5.86 1.77
CA GLU A 112 5.14 -7.13 1.25
C GLU A 112 6.16 -7.74 2.22
N ASP A 113 7.21 -6.97 2.58
CA ASP A 113 8.26 -7.44 3.48
C ASP A 113 7.69 -7.80 4.87
N PHE A 114 6.77 -6.98 5.39
CA PHE A 114 6.08 -7.25 6.66
C PHE A 114 5.30 -8.57 6.64
N TYR A 115 4.50 -8.83 5.60
CA TYR A 115 3.72 -10.05 5.49
C TYR A 115 4.63 -11.27 5.25
N LYS A 116 5.68 -11.15 4.42
CA LYS A 116 6.71 -12.20 4.25
C LYS A 116 7.34 -12.58 5.58
N GLN A 117 7.67 -11.60 6.41
CA GLN A 117 8.22 -11.85 7.74
C GLN A 117 7.21 -12.58 8.64
N ARG A 118 5.95 -12.12 8.69
CA ARG A 118 4.91 -12.75 9.53
C ARG A 118 4.58 -14.19 9.10
N ALA A 119 4.64 -14.48 7.80
CA ALA A 119 4.49 -15.83 7.27
C ALA A 119 5.58 -16.80 7.75
N GLN A 120 6.78 -16.28 8.07
CA GLN A 120 7.91 -17.07 8.58
C GLN A 120 7.84 -17.29 10.10
N GLU A 121 7.19 -16.38 10.83
CA GLU A 121 7.09 -16.41 12.30
C GLU A 121 5.97 -17.34 12.81
N THR A 122 4.98 -17.66 11.97
CA THR A 122 3.88 -18.56 12.34
C THR A 122 4.18 -20.03 12.04
N SER A 123 3.72 -20.92 12.92
CA SER A 123 3.80 -22.38 12.75
C SER A 123 2.52 -22.99 12.17
N LYS A 124 1.43 -22.22 12.06
CA LYS A 124 0.15 -22.70 11.52
C LYS A 124 0.11 -22.49 10.02
N LYS A 125 -0.18 -23.57 9.28
CA LYS A 125 -0.20 -23.54 7.83
C LYS A 125 -1.24 -22.54 7.29
N GLU A 126 -2.44 -22.51 7.87
CA GLU A 126 -3.53 -21.65 7.39
C GLU A 126 -3.20 -20.17 7.53
N ILE A 127 -2.48 -19.80 8.59
CA ILE A 127 -2.07 -18.41 8.85
C ILE A 127 -0.87 -18.03 7.99
N LYS A 128 0.05 -18.98 7.77
CA LYS A 128 1.13 -18.81 6.81
C LYS A 128 0.60 -18.55 5.41
N ASP A 129 -0.31 -19.41 4.93
CA ASP A 129 -0.93 -19.28 3.60
C ASP A 129 -1.64 -17.93 3.45
N LEU A 130 -2.26 -17.41 4.53
CA LEU A 130 -2.88 -16.09 4.55
C LEU A 130 -1.85 -14.96 4.40
N PHE A 131 -0.76 -14.97 5.16
CA PHE A 131 0.27 -13.92 5.04
C PHE A 131 1.03 -14.00 3.72
N ASP A 132 1.27 -15.21 3.19
CA ASP A 132 1.84 -15.39 1.85
C ASP A 132 0.90 -14.81 0.77
N MET A 133 -0.41 -14.95 0.93
CA MET A 133 -1.41 -14.35 0.04
C MET A 133 -1.39 -12.83 0.10
N LEU A 134 -1.46 -12.23 1.30
CA LEU A 134 -1.39 -10.76 1.47
C LEU A 134 -0.08 -10.21 0.89
N SER A 135 1.04 -10.87 1.15
CA SER A 135 2.32 -10.49 0.56
C SER A 135 2.30 -10.52 -0.96
N SER A 136 1.62 -11.49 -1.59
CA SER A 136 1.56 -11.59 -3.04
C SER A 136 0.79 -10.42 -3.64
N TRP A 137 -0.26 -9.93 -2.97
CA TRP A 137 -1.02 -8.77 -3.42
C TRP A 137 -0.14 -7.52 -3.43
N GLU A 138 0.61 -7.28 -2.35
CA GLU A 138 1.51 -6.12 -2.30
C GLU A 138 2.69 -6.23 -3.27
N GLU A 139 3.12 -7.46 -3.57
CA GLU A 139 4.11 -7.71 -4.61
C GLU A 139 3.61 -7.34 -6.01
N ASP A 140 2.36 -7.63 -6.33
CA ASP A 140 1.73 -7.24 -7.59
C ASP A 140 1.54 -5.71 -7.66
N HIS A 141 1.12 -5.08 -6.55
CA HIS A 141 0.98 -3.62 -6.45
C HIS A 141 2.31 -2.89 -6.65
N LYS A 142 3.35 -3.23 -5.88
CA LYS A 142 4.66 -2.58 -5.97
C LYS A 142 5.28 -2.76 -7.35
N THR A 143 5.08 -3.92 -7.99
CA THR A 143 5.66 -4.21 -9.31
C THR A 143 5.02 -3.34 -10.37
N THR A 144 3.68 -3.19 -10.30
CA THR A 144 2.94 -2.30 -11.18
C THR A 144 3.35 -0.83 -11.01
N LEU A 145 3.47 -0.38 -9.75
CA LEU A 145 3.92 0.98 -9.41
C LEU A 145 5.34 1.26 -9.93
N LEU A 146 6.27 0.32 -9.73
CA LEU A 146 7.65 0.44 -10.19
C LEU A 146 7.72 0.49 -11.72
N GLY A 147 6.99 -0.37 -12.42
CA GLY A 147 6.98 -0.38 -13.89
C GLY A 147 6.50 0.95 -14.48
N LEU A 148 5.44 1.54 -13.93
CA LEU A 148 4.96 2.86 -14.37
C LEU A 148 5.97 3.97 -14.02
N TYR A 149 6.56 3.93 -12.83
CA TYR A 149 7.60 4.88 -12.43
C TYR A 149 8.80 4.85 -13.39
N GLU A 150 9.33 3.67 -13.71
CA GLU A 150 10.46 3.51 -14.62
C GLU A 150 10.14 3.99 -16.03
N SER A 151 8.93 3.71 -16.52
CA SER A 151 8.47 4.19 -17.83
C SER A 151 8.44 5.72 -17.89
N LEU A 152 7.80 6.37 -16.92
CA LEU A 152 7.68 7.83 -16.88
C LEU A 152 9.03 8.52 -16.64
N MET A 153 9.90 7.93 -15.81
CA MET A 153 11.26 8.43 -15.60
C MET A 153 12.07 8.42 -16.90
N LYS A 154 11.95 7.36 -17.69
CA LYS A 154 12.63 7.25 -18.99
C LYS A 154 12.14 8.33 -19.96
N GLU A 155 10.84 8.55 -20.03
CA GLU A 155 10.24 9.61 -20.86
C GLU A 155 10.72 11.00 -20.40
N TYR A 156 10.73 11.24 -19.09
CA TYR A 156 11.21 12.49 -18.50
C TYR A 156 12.67 12.79 -18.87
N TRP A 157 13.55 11.80 -18.72
CA TRP A 157 14.97 11.89 -19.09
C TRP A 157 15.18 12.16 -20.58
N SER A 158 14.44 11.45 -21.44
CA SER A 158 14.48 11.67 -22.89
C SER A 158 14.07 13.11 -23.25
N ALA A 159 12.98 13.61 -22.65
CA ALA A 159 12.48 14.96 -22.89
C ALA A 159 13.47 16.06 -22.42
N GLN A 160 14.22 15.81 -21.33
CA GLN A 160 15.24 16.73 -20.81
C GLN A 160 16.60 16.61 -21.51
N ARG A 161 16.73 15.75 -22.54
CA ARG A 161 18.01 15.38 -23.19
C ARG A 161 19.07 14.92 -22.21
N PHE A 162 18.64 14.29 -21.12
CA PHE A 162 19.52 13.78 -20.09
C PHE A 162 19.30 12.27 -20.03
N GLU A 163 19.99 11.52 -20.88
CA GLU A 163 19.97 10.06 -20.84
C GLU A 163 21.17 9.58 -20.00
N PRO A 164 20.95 8.89 -18.85
CA PRO A 164 22.06 8.28 -18.14
C PRO A 164 22.67 7.19 -19.02
N LEU A 165 23.94 7.33 -19.35
CA LEU A 165 24.71 6.27 -19.99
C LEU A 165 24.96 5.19 -18.93
N TYR A 166 24.17 4.11 -18.98
CA TYR A 166 24.46 2.88 -18.24
C TYR A 166 25.52 2.05 -18.97
#